data_AF-A0A950VDI6-F1
#
_entry.id   AF-A0A950VDI6-F1
#
_cell.length_a   1.000
_cell.length_b   1.000
_cell.length_c   1.000
_cell.angle_alpha   90.00
_cell.angle_beta   90.00
_cell.angle_gamma   90.00
#
_symmetry.space_group_name_H-M   'P 1'
#
loop_
_entity.id
_entity.type
_entity.pdbx_description
1 polymer ?
#
loop_
_entity_poly.entity_id
_entity_poly.type
_entity_poly.pdbx_seq_one_letter_code
_entity_poly.pdbx_strand_id
1 'polypeptide(L)'
;MSAPVIPAPAVPGQVVGLALQNPTSVALAGRLVSFGQEFAPGQVPKGAGLVAIINGQPTPVQMDVKTTNPDGSVAMAVLTLAQPAIAAGASVPVMLALAAPASTPAKPVDISALAAPGSHYNVQVTLALHNANGTTCPFAINAAAALVAALKSGADSTWLSGPQATQVRVDVPVSGSLHVTLDITAFADGNTSTKVTFNNDIAMSAHGGAATYDATITQNGAVAFKQSGITQYQYTSWNTTVASNGAPAVNVQHDIAALEKTGLIQNYDLTAGVAPSLVASEAAQMAKPGFGAVLGNAGVTQYMPMTGGRPDIGPTTEANALWLMTQNATAAQYALA
;
A
#
# COMPACT_ATOMS: atom_id res chain seq x y z
N MET A 1 -13.82 -20.87 -7.45
CA MET A 1 -12.70 -19.97 -7.82
C MET A 1 -11.48 -20.46 -7.07
N SER A 2 -10.36 -20.58 -7.74
CA SER A 2 -9.12 -21.07 -7.12
C SER A 2 -8.02 -20.03 -7.31
N ALA A 3 -6.95 -20.16 -6.54
CA ALA A 3 -5.76 -19.34 -6.74
C ALA A 3 -5.28 -19.44 -8.20
N PRO A 4 -4.76 -18.34 -8.77
CA PRO A 4 -4.19 -18.35 -10.12
C PRO A 4 -2.98 -19.28 -10.18
N VAL A 5 -2.70 -19.80 -11.37
CA VAL A 5 -1.46 -20.53 -11.62
C VAL A 5 -0.32 -19.51 -11.69
N ILE A 6 0.59 -19.58 -10.73
CA ILE A 6 1.79 -18.74 -10.68
C ILE A 6 2.99 -19.57 -11.18
N PRO A 7 3.91 -18.99 -11.98
CA PRO A 7 5.10 -19.71 -12.41
C PRO A 7 5.96 -20.15 -11.22
N ALA A 8 6.22 -21.45 -11.10
CA ALA A 8 7.11 -21.97 -10.08
C ALA A 8 8.59 -21.85 -10.50
N PRO A 9 9.53 -21.65 -9.57
CA PRO A 9 10.96 -21.76 -9.85
C PRO A 9 11.30 -23.16 -10.40
N ALA A 10 11.94 -23.22 -11.57
CA ALA A 10 12.28 -24.45 -12.29
C ALA A 10 13.78 -24.61 -12.60
N VAL A 11 14.56 -23.53 -12.55
CA VAL A 11 16.01 -23.55 -12.81
C VAL A 11 16.79 -22.84 -11.70
N PRO A 12 18.09 -23.17 -11.50
CA PRO A 12 18.92 -22.50 -10.50
C PRO A 12 18.90 -20.99 -10.64
N GLY A 13 18.79 -20.29 -9.50
CA GLY A 13 18.74 -18.83 -9.44
C GLY A 13 17.34 -18.23 -9.56
N GLN A 14 16.31 -18.98 -9.98
CA GLN A 14 14.93 -18.53 -9.82
C GLN A 14 14.52 -18.57 -8.34
N VAL A 15 13.82 -17.52 -7.92
CA VAL A 15 13.48 -17.26 -6.51
C VAL A 15 12.02 -17.59 -6.28
N VAL A 16 11.09 -16.79 -6.81
CA VAL A 16 9.65 -16.93 -6.60
C VAL A 16 8.88 -16.29 -7.76
N GLY A 17 7.75 -16.90 -8.14
CA GLY A 17 6.86 -16.34 -9.14
C GLY A 17 5.78 -15.43 -8.56
N LEU A 18 5.23 -14.58 -9.42
CA LEU A 18 4.00 -13.83 -9.20
C LEU A 18 3.30 -13.56 -10.53
N ALA A 19 2.11 -12.97 -10.50
CA ALA A 19 1.46 -12.45 -11.70
C ALA A 19 1.00 -11.01 -11.48
N LEU A 20 1.20 -10.18 -12.50
CA LEU A 20 0.62 -8.85 -12.58
C LEU A 20 -0.70 -8.97 -13.35
N GLN A 21 -1.82 -8.89 -12.63
CA GLN A 21 -3.15 -9.00 -13.23
C GLN A 21 -3.73 -7.60 -13.48
N ASN A 22 -4.33 -7.41 -14.64
CA ASN A 22 -5.30 -6.33 -14.87
C ASN A 22 -6.72 -6.85 -14.63
N PRO A 23 -7.34 -6.57 -13.48
CA PRO A 23 -8.71 -7.02 -13.19
C PRO A 23 -9.79 -6.15 -13.86
N THR A 24 -9.41 -5.09 -14.58
CA THR A 24 -10.35 -4.09 -15.11
C THR A 24 -10.79 -4.41 -16.54
N SER A 25 -11.83 -3.71 -17.01
CA SER A 25 -12.34 -3.80 -18.38
C SER A 25 -11.58 -2.93 -19.39
N VAL A 26 -10.53 -2.23 -18.97
CA VAL A 26 -9.71 -1.35 -19.82
C VAL A 26 -8.24 -1.76 -19.74
N ALA A 27 -7.46 -1.49 -20.79
CA ALA A 27 -6.03 -1.79 -20.74
C ALA A 27 -5.31 -0.90 -19.71
N LEU A 28 -4.37 -1.47 -18.96
CA LEU A 28 -3.46 -0.71 -18.11
C LEU A 28 -2.24 -0.29 -18.92
N ALA A 29 -1.87 0.98 -18.82
CA ALA A 29 -0.58 1.47 -19.29
C ALA A 29 0.55 0.96 -18.38
N GLY A 30 1.77 0.91 -18.92
CA GLY A 30 2.95 0.58 -18.13
C GLY A 30 3.24 1.67 -17.10
N ARG A 31 3.68 1.26 -15.91
CA ARG A 31 4.01 2.16 -14.79
C ARG A 31 4.91 1.47 -13.78
N LEU A 32 5.57 2.23 -12.93
CA LEU A 32 6.22 1.67 -11.74
C LEU A 32 5.19 1.28 -10.68
N VAL A 33 5.40 0.13 -10.06
CA VAL A 33 4.56 -0.41 -8.98
C VAL A 33 5.45 -0.94 -7.86
N SER A 34 4.99 -0.78 -6.62
CA SER A 34 5.68 -1.26 -5.43
C SER A 34 4.79 -2.21 -4.62
N PHE A 35 5.34 -3.33 -4.16
CA PHE A 35 4.62 -4.32 -3.36
C PHE A 35 5.57 -5.04 -2.39
N GLY A 36 5.02 -5.58 -1.31
CA GLY A 36 5.78 -6.40 -0.37
C GLY A 36 6.01 -7.81 -0.93
N GLN A 37 7.18 -8.38 -0.66
CA GLN A 37 7.49 -9.77 -0.97
C GLN A 37 8.30 -10.39 0.15
N GLU A 38 7.85 -11.53 0.62
CA GLU A 38 8.53 -12.35 1.60
C GLU A 38 9.31 -13.48 0.95
N PHE A 39 10.39 -13.88 1.61
CA PHE A 39 11.31 -14.90 1.13
C PHE A 39 11.64 -15.89 2.24
N ALA A 40 11.71 -17.17 1.87
CA ALA A 40 12.13 -18.21 2.78
C ALA A 40 13.62 -18.05 3.16
N PRO A 41 14.06 -18.57 4.32
CA PRO A 41 15.47 -18.57 4.70
C PRO A 41 16.37 -19.10 3.58
N GLY A 42 17.45 -18.38 3.31
CA GLY A 42 18.45 -18.70 2.28
C GLY A 42 18.04 -18.40 0.83
N GLN A 43 16.77 -18.09 0.56
CA GLN A 43 16.24 -17.95 -0.80
C GLN A 43 16.79 -16.71 -1.53
N VAL A 44 16.97 -15.60 -0.80
CA VAL A 44 17.67 -14.39 -1.27
C VAL A 44 18.83 -14.09 -0.32
N PRO A 45 20.05 -14.54 -0.64
CA PRO A 45 21.21 -14.36 0.22
C PRO A 45 21.54 -12.89 0.48
N LYS A 46 22.21 -12.61 1.60
CA LYS A 46 22.65 -11.26 1.95
C LYS A 46 23.48 -10.63 0.83
N GLY A 47 23.07 -9.44 0.39
CA GLY A 47 23.75 -8.68 -0.66
C GLY A 47 23.42 -9.12 -2.09
N ALA A 48 22.61 -10.17 -2.29
CA ALA A 48 22.11 -10.52 -3.62
C ALA A 48 21.14 -9.45 -4.15
N GLY A 49 21.15 -9.24 -5.46
CA GLY A 49 20.13 -8.45 -6.15
C GLY A 49 18.99 -9.33 -6.66
N LEU A 50 17.93 -8.69 -7.17
CA LEU A 50 16.85 -9.36 -7.89
C LEU A 50 16.67 -8.76 -9.29
N VAL A 51 16.19 -9.60 -10.21
CA VAL A 51 15.67 -9.21 -11.51
C VAL A 51 14.32 -9.89 -11.70
N ALA A 52 13.38 -9.22 -12.38
CA ALA A 52 12.09 -9.78 -12.75
C ALA A 52 12.15 -10.23 -14.21
N ILE A 53 11.88 -11.51 -14.50
CA ILE A 53 11.74 -12.00 -15.86
C ILE A 53 10.28 -11.82 -16.28
N ILE A 54 10.04 -10.88 -17.20
CA ILE A 54 8.71 -10.51 -17.69
C ILE A 54 8.72 -10.67 -19.21
N ASN A 55 7.80 -11.47 -19.75
CA ASN A 55 7.78 -11.81 -21.20
C ASN A 55 9.15 -12.33 -21.72
N GLY A 56 9.87 -13.08 -20.88
CA GLY A 56 11.21 -13.60 -21.19
C GLY A 56 12.34 -12.57 -21.13
N GLN A 57 12.05 -11.32 -20.76
CA GLN A 57 13.04 -10.24 -20.69
C GLN A 57 13.36 -9.86 -19.23
N PRO A 58 14.63 -9.63 -18.88
CA PRO A 58 15.00 -9.13 -17.56
C PRO A 58 14.56 -7.68 -17.39
N THR A 59 13.80 -7.43 -16.33
CA THR A 59 13.32 -6.11 -15.89
C THR A 59 13.99 -5.76 -14.55
N PRO A 60 14.59 -4.57 -14.39
CA PRO A 60 15.20 -4.16 -13.14
C PRO A 60 14.20 -4.18 -11.97
N VAL A 61 14.67 -4.67 -10.83
CA VAL A 61 13.94 -4.67 -9.56
C VAL A 61 14.76 -3.91 -8.53
N GLN A 62 14.18 -2.86 -7.98
CA GLN A 62 14.63 -2.23 -6.76
C GLN A 62 14.11 -3.04 -5.59
N MET A 63 14.99 -3.38 -4.65
CA MET A 63 14.68 -4.18 -3.47
C MET A 63 15.07 -3.40 -2.21
N ASP A 64 14.06 -2.94 -1.47
CA ASP A 64 14.21 -2.27 -0.18
C ASP A 64 13.97 -3.28 0.95
N VAL A 65 15.05 -3.89 1.46
CA VAL A 65 15.00 -4.90 2.53
C VAL A 65 14.47 -4.29 3.83
N LYS A 66 13.46 -4.93 4.43
CA LYS A 66 12.82 -4.49 5.68
C LYS A 66 13.16 -5.36 6.87
N THR A 67 13.27 -6.66 6.64
CA THR A 67 13.63 -7.63 7.67
C THR A 67 14.51 -8.73 7.07
N THR A 68 15.27 -9.38 7.94
CA THR A 68 16.17 -10.48 7.57
C THR A 68 15.87 -11.72 8.40
N ASN A 69 16.06 -12.89 7.80
CA ASN A 69 16.03 -14.17 8.50
C ASN A 69 17.23 -14.30 9.45
N PRO A 70 17.21 -15.26 10.41
CA PRO A 70 18.34 -15.49 11.32
C PRO A 70 19.68 -15.82 10.63
N ASP A 71 19.64 -16.39 9.42
CA ASP A 71 20.82 -16.68 8.59
C ASP A 71 21.36 -15.44 7.83
N GLY A 72 20.70 -14.28 7.98
CA GLY A 72 21.04 -13.02 7.32
C GLY A 72 20.50 -12.88 5.89
N SER A 73 19.80 -13.89 5.35
CA SER A 73 19.05 -13.75 4.09
C SER A 73 17.89 -12.78 4.25
N VAL A 74 17.38 -12.25 3.14
CA VAL A 74 16.22 -11.35 3.15
C VAL A 74 14.99 -12.13 3.61
N ALA A 75 14.23 -11.60 4.56
CA ALA A 75 12.94 -12.17 4.99
C ALA A 75 11.77 -11.43 4.34
N MET A 76 11.79 -10.10 4.36
CA MET A 76 10.80 -9.26 3.68
C MET A 76 11.50 -8.07 3.03
N ALA A 77 11.10 -7.77 1.80
CA ALA A 77 11.47 -6.54 1.12
C ALA A 77 10.24 -5.90 0.46
N VAL A 78 10.30 -4.58 0.28
CA VAL A 78 9.43 -3.90 -0.67
C VAL A 78 10.15 -3.90 -2.01
N LEU A 79 9.50 -4.46 -3.03
CA LEU A 79 10.02 -4.50 -4.39
C LEU A 79 9.36 -3.40 -5.20
N THR A 80 10.14 -2.69 -6.01
CA THR A 80 9.63 -1.80 -7.04
C THR A 80 10.09 -2.30 -8.40
N LEU A 81 9.19 -2.35 -9.39
CA LEU A 81 9.51 -2.75 -10.76
C LEU A 81 8.58 -2.08 -11.76
N ALA A 82 8.94 -2.13 -13.04
CA ALA A 82 8.08 -1.65 -14.12
C ALA A 82 7.03 -2.72 -14.49
N GLN A 83 5.78 -2.44 -14.14
CA GLN A 83 4.63 -3.16 -14.69
C GLN A 83 4.52 -2.82 -16.19
N PRO A 84 4.48 -3.80 -17.10
CA PRO A 84 4.27 -3.53 -18.52
C PRO A 84 2.83 -3.06 -18.78
N ALA A 85 2.52 -2.67 -20.02
CA ALA A 85 1.12 -2.53 -20.40
C ALA A 85 0.42 -3.91 -20.35
N ILE A 86 -0.81 -3.94 -19.85
CA ILE A 86 -1.58 -5.19 -19.65
C ILE A 86 -2.97 -5.00 -20.23
N ALA A 87 -3.37 -5.87 -21.17
CA ALA A 87 -4.71 -5.84 -21.74
C ALA A 87 -5.79 -6.05 -20.66
N ALA A 88 -7.02 -5.59 -20.94
CA ALA A 88 -8.17 -5.79 -20.04
C ALA A 88 -8.33 -7.28 -19.67
N GLY A 89 -8.49 -7.57 -18.38
CA GLY A 89 -8.66 -8.94 -17.87
C GLY A 89 -7.44 -9.87 -17.99
N ALA A 90 -6.30 -9.40 -18.52
CA ALA A 90 -5.12 -10.24 -18.73
C ALA A 90 -4.21 -10.28 -17.49
N SER A 91 -3.40 -11.34 -17.39
CA SER A 91 -2.33 -11.46 -16.41
C SER A 91 -0.98 -11.63 -17.11
N VAL A 92 0.06 -11.00 -16.59
CA VAL A 92 1.44 -11.16 -17.04
C VAL A 92 2.22 -11.94 -15.98
N PRO A 93 2.75 -13.13 -16.27
CA PRO A 93 3.56 -13.89 -15.33
C PRO A 93 4.91 -13.19 -15.13
N VAL A 94 5.40 -13.24 -13.89
CA VAL A 94 6.69 -12.70 -13.50
C VAL A 94 7.44 -13.74 -12.69
N MET A 95 8.71 -13.94 -13.01
CA MET A 95 9.61 -14.75 -12.19
C MET A 95 10.69 -13.86 -11.60
N LEU A 96 10.76 -13.75 -10.28
CA LEU A 96 11.91 -13.14 -9.62
C LEU A 96 13.08 -14.11 -9.65
N ALA A 97 14.26 -13.62 -10.02
CA ALA A 97 15.49 -14.38 -10.05
C ALA A 97 16.62 -13.60 -9.39
N LEU A 98 17.59 -14.32 -8.83
CA LEU A 98 18.80 -13.74 -8.27
C LEU A 98 19.58 -13.01 -9.37
N ALA A 99 20.01 -11.79 -9.06
CA ALA A 99 20.92 -11.02 -9.86
C ALA A 99 22.25 -10.85 -9.12
N ALA A 100 23.34 -10.79 -9.88
CA ALA A 100 24.62 -10.38 -9.32
C ALA A 100 24.49 -8.99 -8.67
N PRO A 101 25.17 -8.72 -7.55
CA PRO A 101 25.19 -7.38 -6.97
C PRO A 101 25.69 -6.38 -8.03
N ALA A 102 25.01 -5.24 -8.14
CA ALA A 102 25.50 -4.18 -9.03
C ALA A 102 26.88 -3.72 -8.54
N SER A 103 27.86 -3.64 -9.45
CA SER A 103 29.22 -3.15 -9.13
C SER A 103 29.24 -1.70 -8.66
N THR A 104 28.17 -0.95 -8.93
CA THR A 104 27.95 0.40 -8.44
C THR A 104 26.46 0.56 -8.14
N PRO A 105 26.06 0.92 -6.90
CA PRO A 105 24.66 1.19 -6.59
C PRO A 105 24.15 2.35 -7.47
N ALA A 106 23.04 2.12 -8.17
CA ALA A 106 22.38 3.18 -8.92
C ALA A 106 21.84 4.26 -7.95
N LYS A 107 21.95 5.53 -8.34
CA LYS A 107 21.52 6.65 -7.49
C LYS A 107 20.01 6.57 -7.24
N PRO A 108 19.54 6.75 -5.99
CA PRO A 108 18.12 6.88 -5.70
C PRO A 108 17.45 8.03 -6.45
N VAL A 109 16.15 7.92 -6.69
CA VAL A 109 15.33 9.03 -7.19
C VAL A 109 15.49 10.21 -6.23
N ASP A 110 15.82 11.39 -6.76
CA ASP A 110 16.00 12.59 -5.95
C ASP A 110 14.64 13.15 -5.54
N ILE A 111 14.16 12.77 -4.36
CA ILE A 111 12.86 13.20 -3.84
C ILE A 111 12.80 14.70 -3.56
N SER A 112 13.95 15.36 -3.36
CA SER A 112 13.99 16.82 -3.13
C SER A 112 13.56 17.61 -4.37
N ALA A 113 13.67 17.01 -5.56
CA ALA A 113 13.21 17.60 -6.81
C ALA A 113 11.69 17.86 -6.83
N LEU A 114 10.91 17.16 -5.99
CA LEU A 114 9.46 17.40 -5.88
C LEU A 114 9.12 18.81 -5.37
N ALA A 115 10.04 19.45 -4.65
CA ALA A 115 9.87 20.81 -4.14
C ALA A 115 10.60 21.87 -4.99
N ALA A 116 11.24 21.49 -6.09
CA ALA A 116 11.92 22.42 -6.97
C ALA A 116 10.91 23.32 -7.72
N PRO A 117 11.27 24.58 -8.06
CA PRO A 117 10.46 25.42 -8.92
C PRO A 117 10.10 24.71 -10.23
N GLY A 118 8.83 24.73 -10.62
CA GLY A 118 8.33 24.05 -11.82
C GLY A 118 7.93 22.59 -11.63
N SER A 119 8.10 22.02 -10.44
CA SER A 119 7.54 20.70 -10.10
C SER A 119 6.01 20.72 -10.18
N HIS A 120 5.43 19.63 -10.72
CA HIS A 120 3.98 19.40 -10.76
C HIS A 120 3.46 18.68 -9.50
N TYR A 121 4.28 18.57 -8.46
CA TYR A 121 3.87 18.00 -7.18
C TYR A 121 3.35 19.11 -6.26
N ASN A 122 2.03 19.13 -6.02
CA ASN A 122 1.36 20.14 -5.19
C ASN A 122 0.21 19.53 -4.40
N VAL A 123 0.53 18.55 -3.55
CA VAL A 123 -0.44 17.97 -2.61
C VAL A 123 -0.64 18.96 -1.47
N GLN A 124 -1.88 19.42 -1.32
CA GLN A 124 -2.32 20.28 -0.21
C GLN A 124 -3.32 19.51 0.64
N VAL A 125 -3.12 19.49 1.95
CA VAL A 125 -4.10 19.01 2.92
C VAL A 125 -4.62 20.22 3.69
N THR A 126 -5.93 20.43 3.68
CA THR A 126 -6.60 21.50 4.43
C THR A 126 -7.59 20.89 5.41
N LEU A 127 -7.53 21.34 6.65
CA LEU A 127 -8.42 20.96 7.73
C LEU A 127 -9.18 22.19 8.22
N ALA A 128 -10.48 22.03 8.48
CA ALA A 128 -11.26 23.00 9.23
C ALA A 128 -11.59 22.37 10.59
N LEU A 129 -10.81 22.71 11.62
CA LEU A 129 -10.93 22.12 12.96
C LEU A 129 -12.09 22.78 13.72
N HIS A 130 -13.08 22.01 14.13
CA HIS A 130 -14.22 22.51 14.89
C HIS A 130 -13.96 22.41 16.39
N ASN A 131 -13.91 23.55 17.06
CA ASN A 131 -13.65 23.66 18.49
C ASN A 131 -14.96 23.54 19.30
N ALA A 132 -14.84 23.11 20.56
CA ALA A 132 -15.99 22.96 21.46
C ALA A 132 -16.76 24.28 21.72
N ASN A 133 -16.10 25.43 21.55
CA ASN A 133 -16.71 26.76 21.68
C ASN A 133 -17.49 27.21 20.42
N GLY A 134 -17.65 26.34 19.42
CA GLY A 134 -18.32 26.63 18.16
C GLY A 134 -17.47 27.35 17.10
N THR A 135 -16.23 27.71 17.42
CA THR A 135 -15.31 28.31 16.43
C THR A 135 -14.71 27.25 15.52
N THR A 136 -14.29 27.66 14.32
CA THR A 136 -13.55 26.81 13.38
C THR A 136 -12.16 27.39 13.13
N CYS A 137 -11.11 26.57 13.25
CA CYS A 137 -9.73 26.96 13.01
C CYS A 137 -9.20 26.28 11.74
N PRO A 138 -8.80 27.04 10.70
CA PRO A 138 -8.20 26.45 9.52
C PRO A 138 -6.77 26.00 9.80
N PHE A 139 -6.40 24.85 9.25
CA PHE A 139 -5.02 24.35 9.24
C PHE A 139 -4.67 23.85 7.84
N ALA A 140 -3.49 24.19 7.33
CA ALA A 140 -3.09 23.83 5.97
C ALA A 140 -1.68 23.25 5.97
N ILE A 141 -1.50 22.16 5.22
CA ILE A 141 -0.24 21.47 5.00
C ILE A 141 0.05 21.50 3.51
N ASN A 142 1.18 22.10 3.14
CA ASN A 142 1.76 21.91 1.81
C ASN A 142 2.78 20.77 1.90
N ALA A 143 2.52 19.66 1.21
CA ALA A 143 3.33 18.45 1.34
C ALA A 143 4.77 18.65 0.83
N ALA A 144 4.98 19.47 -0.20
CA ALA A 144 6.31 19.78 -0.71
C ALA A 144 7.13 20.62 0.29
N ALA A 145 6.49 21.61 0.92
CA ALA A 145 7.11 22.43 1.96
C ALA A 145 7.42 21.59 3.22
N ALA A 146 6.49 20.71 3.62
CA ALA A 146 6.69 19.79 4.73
C ALA A 146 7.87 18.83 4.46
N LEU A 147 7.98 18.30 3.24
CA LEU A 147 9.12 17.49 2.80
C LEU A 147 10.44 18.24 2.91
N VAL A 148 10.53 19.46 2.38
CA VAL A 148 11.76 20.27 2.45
C VAL A 148 12.15 20.55 3.90
N ALA A 149 11.17 20.89 4.75
CA ALA A 149 11.43 21.13 6.16
C ALA A 149 11.97 19.89 6.86
N ALA A 150 11.38 18.72 6.61
CA ALA A 150 11.79 17.45 7.19
C ALA A 150 13.19 17.02 6.74
N LEU A 151 13.48 17.09 5.43
CA LEU A 151 14.80 16.80 4.88
C LEU A 151 15.88 17.72 5.46
N LYS A 152 15.55 19.00 5.69
CA LYS A 152 16.49 19.97 6.27
C LYS A 152 16.76 19.72 7.76
N SER A 153 15.74 19.32 8.51
CA SER A 153 15.87 19.06 9.95
C SER A 153 16.35 17.65 10.29
N GLY A 154 16.32 16.72 9.32
CA GLY A 154 16.56 15.29 9.55
C GLY A 154 15.42 14.61 10.30
N ALA A 155 14.22 15.20 10.29
CA ALA A 155 13.01 14.64 10.90
C ALA A 155 12.26 13.70 9.95
N ASP A 156 12.78 13.50 8.74
CA ASP A 156 12.24 12.54 7.78
C ASP A 156 12.63 11.10 8.12
N SER A 157 11.79 10.16 7.69
CA SER A 157 12.13 8.74 7.71
C SER A 157 12.02 8.18 6.30
N THR A 158 13.16 7.75 5.73
CA THR A 158 13.19 7.15 4.40
C THR A 158 12.69 5.70 4.47
N TRP A 159 11.64 5.39 3.70
CA TRP A 159 11.11 4.04 3.57
C TRP A 159 11.61 3.35 2.30
N LEU A 160 11.59 4.01 1.13
CA LEU A 160 12.15 3.44 -0.11
C LEU A 160 13.32 4.30 -0.57
N SER A 161 14.40 3.67 -1.03
CA SER A 161 15.59 4.35 -1.50
C SER A 161 16.26 3.57 -2.63
N GLY A 162 15.95 3.94 -3.87
CA GLY A 162 16.60 3.33 -5.01
C GLY A 162 16.23 3.98 -6.35
N PRO A 163 16.76 3.44 -7.45
CA PRO A 163 16.70 4.06 -8.77
C PRO A 163 15.32 4.07 -9.41
N GLN A 164 14.36 3.31 -8.88
CA GLN A 164 12.98 3.26 -9.37
C GLN A 164 12.03 4.09 -8.50
N ALA A 165 12.24 4.11 -7.18
CA ALA A 165 11.43 4.90 -6.28
C ALA A 165 12.22 5.36 -5.05
N THR A 166 11.89 6.56 -4.58
CA THR A 166 12.26 7.02 -3.24
C THR A 166 10.98 7.40 -2.50
N GLN A 167 10.84 6.94 -1.25
CA GLN A 167 9.71 7.28 -0.39
C GLN A 167 10.22 7.82 0.93
N VAL A 168 9.66 8.95 1.33
CA VAL A 168 9.94 9.62 2.60
C VAL A 168 8.65 9.82 3.37
N ARG A 169 8.68 9.48 4.66
CA ARG A 169 7.66 9.80 5.63
C ARG A 169 7.96 11.14 6.31
N VAL A 170 6.95 12.01 6.34
CA VAL A 170 6.95 13.27 7.08
C VAL A 170 5.76 13.28 8.04
N ASP A 171 5.98 13.71 9.27
CA ASP A 171 4.90 13.87 10.25
C ASP A 171 4.67 15.34 10.57
N VAL A 172 3.40 15.77 10.54
CA VAL A 172 3.00 17.16 10.76
C VAL A 172 1.98 17.22 11.90
N PRO A 173 2.38 17.75 13.08
CA PRO A 173 1.46 17.99 14.18
C PRO A 173 0.34 18.96 13.78
N VAL A 174 -0.89 18.69 14.19
CA VAL A 174 -2.05 19.56 13.92
C VAL A 174 -2.59 20.17 15.21
N SER A 175 -3.23 19.37 16.07
CA SER A 175 -3.81 19.85 17.33
C SER A 175 -4.16 18.69 18.26
N GLY A 176 -3.90 18.85 19.57
CA GLY A 176 -4.11 17.77 20.55
C GLY A 176 -3.34 16.51 20.16
N SER A 177 -4.06 15.40 20.03
CA SER A 177 -3.51 14.12 19.55
C SER A 177 -3.59 13.94 18.03
N LEU A 178 -4.19 14.89 17.29
CA LEU A 178 -4.30 14.86 15.84
C LEU A 178 -2.99 15.32 15.19
N HIS A 179 -2.44 14.48 14.33
CA HIS A 179 -1.33 14.78 13.42
C HIS A 179 -1.54 14.10 12.07
N VAL A 180 -0.85 14.59 11.05
CA VAL A 180 -0.94 14.06 9.69
C VAL A 180 0.42 13.52 9.28
N THR A 181 0.46 12.23 8.95
CA THR A 181 1.63 11.59 8.34
C THR A 181 1.47 11.58 6.82
N LEU A 182 2.52 12.00 6.11
CA LEU A 182 2.63 12.02 4.67
C LEU A 182 3.72 11.02 4.24
N ASP A 183 3.33 9.91 3.61
CA ASP A 183 4.28 9.03 2.91
C ASP A 183 4.37 9.46 1.45
N ILE A 184 5.37 10.27 1.13
CA ILE A 184 5.58 10.87 -0.19
C ILE A 184 6.52 9.98 -1.00
N THR A 185 6.06 9.54 -2.16
CA THR A 185 6.83 8.69 -3.07
C THR A 185 7.08 9.43 -4.39
N ALA A 186 8.34 9.48 -4.80
CA ALA A 186 8.76 9.87 -6.14
C ALA A 186 9.18 8.63 -6.92
N PHE A 187 8.61 8.44 -8.11
CA PHE A 187 8.98 7.37 -9.03
C PHE A 187 9.89 7.90 -10.15
N ALA A 188 10.75 7.03 -10.67
CA ALA A 188 11.70 7.38 -11.73
C ALA A 188 11.04 7.73 -13.07
N ASP A 189 9.77 7.34 -13.26
CA ASP A 189 8.95 7.71 -14.42
C ASP A 189 8.31 9.10 -14.29
N GLY A 190 8.63 9.85 -13.23
CA GLY A 190 8.11 11.18 -12.94
C GLY A 190 6.75 11.19 -12.22
N ASN A 191 6.13 10.03 -11.99
CA ASN A 191 4.91 9.95 -11.21
C ASN A 191 5.19 10.10 -9.71
N THR A 192 4.14 10.46 -8.97
CA THR A 192 4.18 10.61 -7.51
C THR A 192 2.98 9.94 -6.86
N SER A 193 3.15 9.56 -5.61
CA SER A 193 2.05 9.10 -4.75
C SER A 193 2.28 9.59 -3.34
N THR A 194 1.24 10.11 -2.69
CA THR A 194 1.25 10.54 -1.31
C THR A 194 0.14 9.85 -0.55
N LYS A 195 0.50 8.95 0.37
CA LYS A 195 -0.45 8.44 1.36
C LYS A 195 -0.56 9.47 2.48
N VAL A 196 -1.76 10.01 2.67
CA VAL A 196 -2.09 10.96 3.72
C VAL A 196 -2.81 10.19 4.82
N THR A 197 -2.19 10.08 5.99
CA THR A 197 -2.76 9.40 7.16
C THR A 197 -3.09 10.43 8.23
N PHE A 198 -4.34 10.45 8.69
CA PHE A 198 -4.81 11.29 9.78
C PHE A 198 -4.81 10.43 11.04
N ASN A 199 -3.89 10.73 11.96
CA ASN A 199 -3.70 9.98 13.19
C ASN A 199 -4.20 10.82 14.36
N ASN A 200 -5.13 10.28 15.15
CA ASN A 200 -5.53 10.90 16.41
C ASN A 200 -5.12 9.99 17.58
N ASP A 201 -3.83 9.67 17.70
CA ASP A 201 -3.37 8.52 18.49
C ASP A 201 -2.20 8.83 19.45
N ILE A 202 -1.76 10.09 19.55
CA ILE A 202 -0.76 10.47 20.57
C ILE A 202 -1.29 10.12 21.96
N ALA A 203 -0.55 9.25 22.64
CA ALA A 203 -0.82 8.77 23.99
C ALA A 203 -0.06 9.59 25.04
N MET A 204 -0.55 9.58 26.28
CA MET A 204 0.13 10.17 27.46
C MET A 204 0.44 11.67 27.35
N SER A 205 -0.32 12.41 26.54
CA SER A 205 -0.24 13.88 26.44
C SER A 205 -1.20 14.56 27.42
N ALA A 206 -0.90 15.79 27.83
CA ALA A 206 -1.77 16.61 28.69
C ALA A 206 -3.09 17.00 28.01
N HIS A 207 -3.14 16.93 26.68
CA HIS A 207 -4.29 17.26 25.84
C HIS A 207 -4.51 16.14 24.82
N GLY A 208 -5.77 15.73 24.62
CA GLY A 208 -6.18 14.65 23.72
C GLY A 208 -7.71 14.63 23.56
N GLY A 209 -8.26 13.50 23.11
CA GLY A 209 -9.70 13.31 22.92
C GLY A 209 -10.14 13.33 21.46
N ALA A 210 -11.45 13.42 21.24
CA ALA A 210 -12.02 13.40 19.89
C ALA A 210 -11.72 14.70 19.14
N ALA A 211 -11.28 14.57 17.88
CA ALA A 211 -11.11 15.69 16.97
C ALA A 211 -12.31 15.75 16.02
N THR A 212 -12.91 16.94 15.85
CA THR A 212 -13.99 17.15 14.87
C THR A 212 -13.51 18.11 13.79
N TYR A 213 -13.57 17.73 12.52
CA TYR A 213 -13.03 18.54 11.43
C TYR A 213 -13.62 18.22 10.05
N ASP A 214 -13.49 19.17 9.13
CA ASP A 214 -13.57 18.90 7.70
C ASP A 214 -12.17 18.67 7.14
N ALA A 215 -12.04 17.76 6.16
CA ALA A 215 -10.78 17.50 5.46
C ALA A 215 -10.95 17.65 3.95
N THR A 216 -10.01 18.38 3.33
CA THR A 216 -9.89 18.47 1.87
C THR A 216 -8.45 18.20 1.48
N ILE A 217 -8.25 17.35 0.47
CA ILE A 217 -6.95 17.10 -0.14
C ILE A 217 -7.03 17.48 -1.61
N THR A 218 -6.10 18.31 -2.08
CA THR A 218 -6.00 18.67 -3.50
C THR A 218 -4.64 18.29 -4.05
N GLN A 219 -4.60 17.90 -5.32
CA GLN A 219 -3.37 17.78 -6.11
C GLN A 219 -3.49 18.71 -7.31
N ASN A 220 -2.54 19.63 -7.46
CA ASN A 220 -2.56 20.62 -8.56
C ASN A 220 -3.90 21.40 -8.63
N GLY A 221 -4.48 21.72 -7.47
CA GLY A 221 -5.76 22.41 -7.35
C GLY A 221 -7.00 21.55 -7.60
N ALA A 222 -6.87 20.35 -8.14
CA ALA A 222 -7.98 19.41 -8.28
C ALA A 222 -8.24 18.70 -6.94
N VAL A 223 -9.51 18.63 -6.52
CA VAL A 223 -9.91 17.93 -5.29
C VAL A 223 -9.73 16.43 -5.49
N ALA A 224 -8.80 15.84 -4.74
CA ALA A 224 -8.56 14.40 -4.70
C ALA A 224 -9.40 13.72 -3.61
N PHE A 225 -9.68 14.42 -2.52
CA PHE A 225 -10.53 13.96 -1.43
C PHE A 225 -11.21 15.14 -0.74
N LYS A 226 -12.46 14.96 -0.32
CA LYS A 226 -13.17 15.93 0.52
C LYS A 226 -14.22 15.22 1.38
N GLN A 227 -14.21 15.52 2.67
CA GLN A 227 -15.21 15.03 3.62
C GLN A 227 -15.43 16.09 4.69
N SER A 228 -16.69 16.28 5.09
CA SER A 228 -17.08 17.21 6.15
C SER A 228 -17.58 16.48 7.38
N GLY A 229 -17.47 17.11 8.54
CA GLY A 229 -18.02 16.63 9.80
C GLY A 229 -17.42 15.31 10.28
N ILE A 230 -16.12 15.08 10.06
CA ILE A 230 -15.43 13.91 10.59
C ILE A 230 -15.30 14.08 12.10
N THR A 231 -15.83 13.13 12.87
CA THR A 231 -15.51 12.99 14.31
C THR A 231 -14.57 11.81 14.49
N GLN A 232 -13.29 12.10 14.71
CA GLN A 232 -12.25 11.10 14.92
C GLN A 232 -11.97 10.93 16.41
N TYR A 233 -12.33 9.77 16.97
CA TYR A 233 -12.02 9.44 18.36
C TYR A 233 -10.52 9.23 18.55
N GLN A 234 -10.04 9.42 19.79
CA GLN A 234 -8.65 9.16 20.13
C GLN A 234 -8.33 7.67 19.93
N TYR A 235 -7.09 7.37 19.57
CA TYR A 235 -6.56 6.05 19.20
C TYR A 235 -7.18 5.45 17.95
N THR A 236 -7.55 6.32 17.00
CA THR A 236 -8.00 5.90 15.67
C THR A 236 -7.21 6.62 14.59
N SER A 237 -7.11 5.99 13.43
CA SER A 237 -6.52 6.59 12.23
C SER A 237 -7.37 6.25 11.01
N TRP A 238 -7.23 7.06 9.97
CA TRP A 238 -7.70 6.74 8.63
C TRP A 238 -6.72 7.34 7.62
N ASN A 239 -6.75 6.84 6.40
CA ASN A 239 -5.84 7.30 5.36
C ASN A 239 -6.50 7.30 3.99
N THR A 240 -5.89 8.04 3.07
CA THR A 240 -6.19 7.99 1.65
C THR A 240 -4.93 8.27 0.85
N THR A 241 -4.90 7.83 -0.41
CA THR A 241 -3.73 7.98 -1.28
C THR A 241 -4.05 8.88 -2.45
N VAL A 242 -3.19 9.87 -2.69
CA VAL A 242 -3.26 10.76 -3.84
C VAL A 242 -2.08 10.45 -4.76
N ALA A 243 -2.37 9.95 -5.96
CA ALA A 243 -1.36 9.61 -6.97
C ALA A 243 -1.51 10.46 -8.23
N SER A 244 -0.40 10.91 -8.82
CA SER A 244 -0.41 11.83 -9.99
C SER A 244 -1.03 11.23 -11.25
N ASN A 245 -1.02 9.89 -11.36
CA ASN A 245 -1.58 9.13 -12.47
C ASN A 245 -2.64 8.12 -11.99
N GLY A 246 -3.35 8.45 -10.90
CA GLY A 246 -4.35 7.59 -10.28
C GLY A 246 -3.75 6.39 -9.54
N ALA A 247 -4.58 5.78 -8.68
CA ALA A 247 -4.19 4.58 -7.94
C ALA A 247 -3.83 3.43 -8.91
N PRO A 248 -2.75 2.66 -8.64
CA PRO A 248 -2.46 1.47 -9.42
C PRO A 248 -3.65 0.50 -9.38
N ALA A 249 -4.17 0.14 -10.54
CA ALA A 249 -5.28 -0.82 -10.66
C ALA A 249 -4.80 -2.26 -10.88
N VAL A 250 -3.48 -2.48 -10.98
CA VAL A 250 -2.91 -3.82 -11.07
C VAL A 250 -3.14 -4.58 -9.77
N ASN A 251 -3.57 -5.83 -9.89
CA ASN A 251 -3.60 -6.79 -8.79
C ASN A 251 -2.32 -7.62 -8.85
N VAL A 252 -1.49 -7.54 -7.81
CA VAL A 252 -0.29 -8.38 -7.68
C VAL A 252 -0.72 -9.69 -7.05
N GLN A 253 -0.67 -10.76 -7.84
CA GLN A 253 -1.04 -12.10 -7.39
C GLN A 253 0.22 -12.84 -6.95
N HIS A 254 0.28 -13.18 -5.66
CA HIS A 254 1.43 -13.85 -5.07
C HIS A 254 1.31 -15.38 -5.19
N ASP A 255 2.46 -16.07 -5.17
CA ASP A 255 2.50 -17.52 -4.98
C ASP A 255 2.20 -17.86 -3.51
N ILE A 256 0.97 -18.27 -3.24
CA ILE A 256 0.51 -18.56 -1.88
C ILE A 256 1.20 -19.79 -1.30
N ALA A 257 1.48 -20.80 -2.11
CA ALA A 257 2.24 -21.97 -1.67
C ALA A 257 3.70 -21.62 -1.35
N ALA A 258 4.28 -20.60 -1.99
CA ALA A 258 5.57 -20.05 -1.60
C ALA A 258 5.49 -19.23 -0.30
N LEU A 259 4.46 -18.42 -0.12
CA LEU A 259 4.23 -17.65 1.12
C LEU A 259 4.05 -18.57 2.34
N GLU A 260 3.32 -19.67 2.21
CA GLU A 260 3.17 -20.70 3.25
C GLU A 260 4.53 -21.23 3.73
N LYS A 261 5.47 -21.48 2.82
CA LYS A 261 6.82 -21.97 3.15
C LYS A 261 7.67 -20.95 3.92
N THR A 262 7.29 -19.68 3.92
CA THR A 262 7.95 -18.66 4.75
C THR A 262 7.47 -18.69 6.21
N GLY A 263 6.32 -19.32 6.48
CA GLY A 263 5.65 -19.28 7.78
C GLY A 263 4.91 -17.97 8.08
N LEU A 264 4.83 -17.04 7.13
CA LEU A 264 4.10 -15.77 7.28
C LEU A 264 2.58 -15.98 7.37
N ILE A 265 2.06 -16.94 6.63
CA ILE A 265 0.63 -17.28 6.57
C ILE A 265 0.42 -18.74 6.97
N GLN A 266 -0.81 -19.05 7.37
CA GLN A 266 -1.23 -20.44 7.59
C GLN A 266 -1.26 -21.23 6.28
N ASN A 267 -1.17 -22.56 6.38
CA ASN A 267 -1.34 -23.45 5.23
C ASN A 267 -2.82 -23.55 4.85
N TYR A 268 -3.16 -23.12 3.64
CA TYR A 268 -4.49 -23.21 3.06
C TYR A 268 -4.56 -24.35 2.04
N ASP A 269 -5.69 -25.05 2.01
CA ASP A 269 -5.97 -25.97 0.92
C ASP A 269 -6.39 -25.21 -0.35
N LEU A 270 -5.42 -24.95 -1.22
CA LEU A 270 -5.66 -24.25 -2.49
C LEU A 270 -6.38 -25.11 -3.54
N THR A 271 -6.56 -26.41 -3.30
CA THR A 271 -7.17 -27.35 -4.26
C THR A 271 -8.69 -27.32 -4.23
N ALA A 272 -9.29 -27.10 -3.05
CA ALA A 272 -10.74 -27.03 -2.88
C ALA A 272 -11.35 -25.78 -3.53
N GLY A 273 -10.57 -24.69 -3.59
CA GLY A 273 -11.04 -23.38 -4.03
C GLY A 273 -12.14 -22.80 -3.13
N VAL A 274 -12.79 -21.76 -3.63
CA VAL A 274 -13.77 -20.93 -2.93
C VAL A 274 -15.02 -20.74 -3.80
N ALA A 275 -16.21 -20.75 -3.20
CA ALA A 275 -17.46 -20.50 -3.91
C ALA A 275 -17.48 -19.08 -4.51
N PRO A 276 -17.76 -18.90 -5.83
CA PRO A 276 -17.77 -17.57 -6.45
C PRO A 276 -18.74 -16.57 -5.81
N SER A 277 -19.82 -17.08 -5.20
CA SER A 277 -20.83 -16.28 -4.50
C SER A 277 -20.27 -15.52 -3.29
N LEU A 278 -19.18 -15.98 -2.67
CA LEU A 278 -18.57 -15.29 -1.53
C LEU A 278 -17.91 -13.98 -1.97
N VAL A 279 -17.12 -14.01 -3.04
CA VAL A 279 -16.53 -12.79 -3.62
C VAL A 279 -17.61 -11.86 -4.20
N ALA A 280 -18.68 -12.43 -4.79
CA ALA A 280 -19.82 -11.62 -5.22
C ALA A 280 -20.53 -10.94 -4.03
N SER A 281 -20.59 -11.59 -2.86
CA SER A 281 -21.12 -11.01 -1.63
C SER A 281 -20.23 -9.88 -1.13
N GLU A 282 -18.90 -10.03 -1.15
CA GLU A 282 -17.95 -8.95 -0.82
C GLU A 282 -18.17 -7.74 -1.73
N ALA A 283 -18.27 -7.93 -3.06
CA ALA A 283 -18.58 -6.86 -3.99
C ALA A 283 -19.91 -6.16 -3.67
N ALA A 284 -20.95 -6.93 -3.34
CA ALA A 284 -22.25 -6.39 -2.98
C ALA A 284 -22.22 -5.60 -1.66
N GLN A 285 -21.39 -6.01 -0.70
CA GLN A 285 -21.16 -5.26 0.54
C GLN A 285 -20.42 -3.95 0.27
N MET A 286 -19.37 -3.97 -0.56
CA MET A 286 -18.64 -2.76 -0.94
C MET A 286 -19.52 -1.73 -1.65
N ALA A 287 -20.55 -2.19 -2.36
CA ALA A 287 -21.50 -1.31 -3.04
C ALA A 287 -22.54 -0.67 -2.10
N LYS A 288 -22.64 -1.08 -0.82
CA LYS A 288 -23.62 -0.51 0.11
C LYS A 288 -23.22 0.90 0.54
N PRO A 289 -24.19 1.79 0.76
CA PRO A 289 -23.92 3.14 1.29
C PRO A 289 -23.13 3.07 2.60
N GLY A 290 -22.08 3.89 2.69
CA GLY A 290 -21.23 3.99 3.89
C GLY A 290 -20.10 2.96 3.96
N PHE A 291 -20.06 1.97 3.07
CA PHE A 291 -18.86 1.13 2.94
C PHE A 291 -17.67 1.98 2.49
N GLY A 292 -16.54 1.87 3.17
CA GLY A 292 -15.36 2.71 2.93
C GLY A 292 -15.51 4.18 3.37
N ALA A 293 -16.59 4.56 4.07
CA ALA A 293 -16.68 5.88 4.69
C ALA A 293 -15.55 6.07 5.70
N VAL A 294 -15.07 7.32 5.85
CA VAL A 294 -14.06 7.67 6.85
C VAL A 294 -14.55 7.25 8.24
N LEU A 295 -13.77 6.39 8.90
CA LEU A 295 -14.07 5.80 10.21
C LEU A 295 -15.38 4.98 10.25
N GLY A 296 -15.84 4.51 9.08
CA GLY A 296 -16.92 3.53 8.96
C GLY A 296 -16.48 2.15 9.43
N ASN A 297 -17.42 1.21 9.50
CA ASN A 297 -17.15 -0.15 9.98
C ASN A 297 -16.61 -1.10 8.89
N ALA A 298 -16.53 -0.67 7.63
CA ALA A 298 -16.10 -1.49 6.49
C ALA A 298 -16.72 -2.90 6.45
N GLY A 299 -18.00 -3.03 6.83
CA GLY A 299 -18.71 -4.32 6.83
C GLY A 299 -18.51 -5.17 8.09
N VAL A 300 -17.77 -4.71 9.10
CA VAL A 300 -17.69 -5.36 10.41
C VAL A 300 -19.05 -5.39 11.09
N THR A 301 -19.44 -6.57 11.59
CA THR A 301 -20.70 -6.78 12.28
C THR A 301 -20.73 -6.03 13.63
N GLN A 302 -21.62 -5.05 13.76
CA GLN A 302 -21.75 -4.25 15.00
C GLN A 302 -22.73 -4.83 16.04
N TYR A 303 -23.60 -5.76 15.65
CA TYR A 303 -24.58 -6.35 16.55
C TYR A 303 -23.94 -7.45 17.43
N MET A 304 -23.39 -7.02 18.58
CA MET A 304 -22.67 -7.88 19.52
C MET A 304 -23.47 -9.01 20.18
N PRO A 305 -24.82 -8.92 20.37
CA PRO A 305 -25.58 -10.05 20.91
C PRO A 305 -25.71 -11.28 19.99
N MET A 306 -25.17 -11.23 18.76
CA MET A 306 -25.17 -12.36 17.83
C MET A 306 -24.31 -13.53 18.35
N THR A 307 -24.68 -14.76 18.00
CA THR A 307 -23.87 -15.96 18.26
C THR A 307 -22.51 -15.90 17.54
N GLY A 308 -21.56 -16.75 17.95
CA GLY A 308 -20.24 -16.86 17.31
C GLY A 308 -20.29 -17.35 15.85
N GLY A 309 -19.12 -17.39 15.19
CA GLY A 309 -18.99 -17.85 13.80
C GLY A 309 -19.19 -16.75 12.75
N ARG A 310 -18.89 -15.49 13.08
CA ARG A 310 -19.00 -14.40 12.11
C ARG A 310 -17.76 -14.32 11.19
N PRO A 311 -17.91 -13.86 9.94
CA PRO A 311 -16.79 -13.68 9.00
C PRO A 311 -15.68 -12.75 9.51
N ASP A 312 -16.01 -11.83 10.44
CA ASP A 312 -15.08 -10.89 11.09
C ASP A 312 -14.31 -11.47 12.29
N ILE A 313 -14.51 -12.75 12.66
CA ILE A 313 -13.87 -13.38 13.81
C ILE A 313 -13.03 -14.58 13.39
N GLY A 314 -11.76 -14.62 13.82
CA GLY A 314 -10.88 -15.78 13.70
C GLY A 314 -9.41 -15.39 13.77
N PRO A 315 -8.47 -16.37 13.70
CA PRO A 315 -7.04 -16.09 13.54
C PRO A 315 -6.74 -15.28 12.26
N THR A 316 -7.61 -15.43 11.26
CA THR A 316 -7.72 -14.63 10.04
C THR A 316 -9.21 -14.37 9.81
N THR A 317 -9.55 -13.26 9.17
CA THR A 317 -10.94 -13.00 8.76
C THR A 317 -11.29 -13.85 7.53
N GLU A 318 -12.59 -14.07 7.30
CA GLU A 318 -13.05 -14.74 6.07
C GLU A 318 -12.55 -13.98 4.82
N ALA A 319 -12.60 -12.64 4.84
CA ALA A 319 -12.09 -11.79 3.75
C ALA A 319 -10.62 -12.06 3.41
N ASN A 320 -9.76 -12.11 4.43
CA ASN A 320 -8.34 -12.41 4.24
C ASN A 320 -8.14 -13.83 3.72
N ALA A 321 -8.89 -14.81 4.23
CA ALA A 321 -8.83 -16.18 3.73
C ALA A 321 -9.30 -16.29 2.27
N LEU A 322 -10.39 -15.61 1.91
CA LEU A 322 -10.91 -15.53 0.54
C LEU A 322 -9.85 -14.95 -0.40
N TRP A 323 -9.20 -13.86 -0.01
CA TRP A 323 -8.12 -13.29 -0.79
C TRP A 323 -6.92 -14.24 -0.90
N LEU A 324 -6.45 -14.82 0.21
CA LEU A 324 -5.33 -15.78 0.18
C LEU A 324 -5.63 -16.99 -0.71
N MET A 325 -6.82 -17.56 -0.64
CA MET A 325 -7.19 -18.75 -1.43
C MET A 325 -7.49 -18.47 -2.91
N THR A 326 -7.71 -17.22 -3.31
CA THR A 326 -8.13 -16.88 -4.67
C THR A 326 -7.23 -15.89 -5.41
N GLN A 327 -6.47 -15.08 -4.67
CA GLN A 327 -5.77 -13.89 -5.16
C GLN A 327 -6.65 -12.99 -6.05
N ASN A 328 -7.96 -12.98 -5.77
CA ASN A 328 -8.94 -12.21 -6.52
C ASN A 328 -8.89 -10.72 -6.12
N ALA A 329 -8.89 -9.83 -7.10
CA ALA A 329 -8.77 -8.39 -6.87
C ALA A 329 -9.92 -7.79 -6.03
N THR A 330 -11.15 -8.30 -6.18
CA THR A 330 -12.29 -7.86 -5.37
C THR A 330 -12.16 -8.32 -3.92
N ALA A 331 -11.73 -9.56 -3.70
CA ALA A 331 -11.47 -10.08 -2.36
C ALA A 331 -10.33 -9.29 -1.68
N ALA A 332 -9.27 -8.97 -2.42
CA ALA A 332 -8.19 -8.11 -1.94
C ALA A 332 -8.68 -6.72 -1.52
N GLN A 333 -9.53 -6.09 -2.35
CA GLN A 333 -10.12 -4.79 -2.05
C GLN A 333 -10.98 -4.84 -0.78
N TYR A 334 -11.79 -5.87 -0.60
CA TYR A 334 -12.64 -6.03 0.58
C TYR A 334 -11.81 -6.28 1.85
N ALA A 335 -10.79 -7.14 1.76
CA ALA A 335 -9.88 -7.46 2.86
C ALA A 335 -9.05 -6.27 3.36
N LEU A 336 -8.76 -5.31 2.49
CA LEU A 336 -7.94 -4.12 2.78
C LEU A 336 -8.76 -2.86 3.12
N ALA A 337 -10.10 -2.96 3.10
CA ALA A 337 -11.03 -1.84 3.31
C ALA A 337 -11.10 -1.36 4.77
#